data_AF-A0A958BYN2-F1
#
_entry.id   AF-A0A958BYN2-F1
#
_cell.length_a   1.000
_cell.length_b   1.000
_cell.length_c   1.000
_cell.angle_alpha   90.00
_cell.angle_beta   90.00
_cell.angle_gamma   90.00
#
_symmetry.space_group_name_H-M   'P 1'
#
loop_
_entity.id
_entity.type
_entity.pdbx_description
1 polymer ?
#
loop_
_entity_poly.entity_id
_entity_poly.type
_entity_poly.pdbx_seq_one_letter_code
_entity_poly.pdbx_strand_id
1 'polypeptide(L)'
;MNPQADLDLLQRFEPVIHYNRGEEFFPIDIARYVEVCNLWVKRSNAAEAECLTTNQQLTLGTLAQPRTDRFGSIYFLKFADPLTAAELASYKFHEMAHADPAQTFYAGRGRLARVGYVSRLAHAVFQLSLLTRGRVPGDAAAAASIVFKSIQARQEEYRYCGRVVRENGWIILQYWFLYAFNNWRSGFYGMNDHEADWEMICIYLSDSPDDGAVTPEWIAYASHDLSGDDLRRHWTDPELEKIGEHPVIYAGAGSHASYFSAGE
;
A
#
# COMPACT_ATOMS: atom_id res chain seq x y z
N MET A 1 22.66 20.78 1.09
CA MET A 1 22.05 19.56 1.65
C MET A 1 23.16 18.58 1.95
N ASN A 2 23.14 17.96 3.13
CA ASN A 2 24.08 16.91 3.51
C ASN A 2 23.32 15.58 3.43
N PRO A 3 23.49 14.78 2.37
CA PRO A 3 22.73 13.56 2.17
C PRO A 3 22.86 12.56 3.31
N GLN A 4 24.02 12.51 3.97
CA GLN A 4 24.22 11.62 5.12
C GLN A 4 23.40 12.09 6.31
N ALA A 5 23.42 13.39 6.63
CA ALA A 5 22.61 13.93 7.73
C ALA A 5 21.10 13.76 7.48
N ASP A 6 20.66 13.86 6.22
CA ASP A 6 19.26 13.61 5.84
C ASP A 6 18.89 12.12 6.02
N LEU A 7 19.80 11.21 5.66
CA LEU A 7 19.62 9.78 5.89
C LEU A 7 19.60 9.46 7.39
N ASP A 8 20.51 10.03 8.18
CA ASP A 8 20.57 9.83 9.63
C ASP A 8 19.28 10.29 10.31
N LEU A 9 18.69 11.41 9.85
CA LEU A 9 17.39 11.88 10.32
C LEU A 9 16.25 10.93 9.97
N LEU A 10 16.22 10.43 8.73
CA LEU A 10 15.22 9.45 8.29
C LEU A 10 15.34 8.14 9.07
N GLN A 11 16.56 7.69 9.38
CA GLN A 11 16.78 6.47 10.16
C GLN A 11 16.40 6.64 11.63
N ARG A 12 16.68 7.80 12.23
CA ARG A 12 16.33 8.09 13.63
C ARG A 12 14.82 7.99 13.89
N PHE A 13 13.99 8.45 12.94
CA PHE A 13 12.54 8.47 13.08
C PHE A 13 11.83 7.49 12.13
N GLU A 14 12.53 6.43 11.72
CA GLU A 14 12.00 5.43 10.79
C GLU A 14 10.75 4.77 11.39
N PRO A 15 9.63 4.62 10.66
CA PRO A 15 8.42 4.05 11.22
C PRO A 15 8.50 2.52 11.36
N VAL A 16 7.79 1.99 12.36
CA VAL A 16 7.52 0.55 12.49
C VAL A 16 6.10 0.29 12.01
N ILE A 17 5.93 -0.60 11.03
CA ILE A 17 4.61 -0.93 10.47
C ILE A 17 4.14 -2.27 11.03
N HIS A 18 2.96 -2.27 11.64
CA HIS A 18 2.23 -3.45 12.06
C HIS A 18 1.21 -3.84 11.00
N TYR A 19 1.34 -5.06 10.50
CA TYR A 19 0.41 -5.65 9.54
C TYR A 19 -0.52 -6.66 10.20
N ASN A 20 -1.66 -6.87 9.56
CA ASN A 20 -2.58 -7.93 9.97
C ASN A 20 -1.97 -9.30 9.64
N ARG A 21 -2.37 -10.32 10.42
CA ARG A 21 -2.06 -11.71 10.06
C ARG A 21 -2.74 -12.03 8.73
N GLY A 22 -2.00 -12.69 7.85
CA GLY A 22 -2.47 -13.00 6.50
C GLY A 22 -2.21 -11.89 5.49
N GLU A 23 -1.54 -10.80 5.88
CA GLU A 23 -1.06 -9.82 4.90
C GLU A 23 -0.06 -10.46 3.95
N GLU A 24 -0.28 -10.24 2.66
CA GLU A 24 0.52 -10.87 1.59
C GLU A 24 1.48 -9.88 0.94
N PHE A 25 1.15 -8.59 0.97
CA PHE A 25 1.88 -7.55 0.26
C PHE A 25 2.56 -6.61 1.24
N PHE A 26 3.85 -6.40 1.02
CA PHE A 26 4.71 -5.54 1.83
C PHE A 26 5.43 -4.52 0.93
N PRO A 27 6.04 -3.47 1.49
CA PRO A 27 6.70 -2.44 0.71
C PRO A 27 7.76 -3.02 -0.23
N ILE A 28 7.62 -2.75 -1.53
CA ILE A 28 8.47 -3.29 -2.59
C ILE A 28 9.41 -2.23 -3.14
N ASP A 29 10.61 -2.66 -3.52
CA ASP A 29 11.52 -1.83 -4.30
C ASP A 29 10.88 -1.44 -5.65
N ILE A 30 10.90 -0.15 -5.96
CA ILE A 30 10.22 0.40 -7.14
C ILE A 30 10.83 -0.14 -8.43
N ALA A 31 12.16 -0.34 -8.48
CA ALA A 31 12.80 -0.87 -9.67
C ALA A 31 12.39 -2.32 -9.91
N ARG A 32 12.31 -3.14 -8.86
CA ARG A 32 11.81 -4.53 -8.94
C ARG A 32 10.35 -4.61 -9.35
N TYR A 33 9.50 -3.71 -8.82
CA TYR A 33 8.10 -3.62 -9.25
C TYR A 33 8.01 -3.30 -10.75
N VAL A 34 8.77 -2.32 -11.22
CA VAL A 34 8.77 -1.90 -12.64
C VAL A 34 9.36 -2.99 -13.55
N GLU A 35 10.37 -3.72 -13.09
CA GLU A 35 11.02 -4.80 -13.84
C GLU A 35 10.04 -5.91 -14.24
N VAL A 36 9.10 -6.27 -13.36
CA VAL A 36 8.11 -7.30 -13.66
C VAL A 36 6.87 -6.77 -14.37
N CYS A 37 6.66 -5.45 -14.37
CA CYS A 37 5.52 -4.83 -15.03
C CYS A 37 5.65 -4.88 -16.56
N ASN A 38 4.49 -5.01 -17.21
CA ASN A 38 4.35 -4.72 -18.63
C ASN A 38 3.86 -3.27 -18.81
N LEU A 39 4.46 -2.51 -19.73
CA LEU A 39 3.98 -1.19 -20.12
C LEU A 39 2.94 -1.30 -21.23
N TRP A 40 1.79 -0.68 -21.03
CA TRP A 40 0.68 -0.64 -21.98
C TRP A 40 0.34 0.78 -22.40
N VAL A 41 -0.27 0.90 -23.58
CA VAL A 41 -0.87 2.15 -24.06
C VAL A 41 -2.30 1.92 -24.54
N LYS A 42 -3.21 2.76 -24.07
CA LYS A 42 -4.57 2.91 -24.59
C LYS A 42 -4.64 4.17 -25.42
N ARG A 43 -4.52 4.03 -26.75
CA ARG A 43 -4.61 5.17 -27.67
C ARG A 43 -6.04 5.65 -27.81
N SER A 44 -6.21 6.96 -27.99
CA SER A 44 -7.51 7.56 -28.28
C SER A 44 -8.16 6.88 -29.49
N ASN A 45 -9.39 6.39 -29.32
CA ASN A 45 -10.20 5.63 -30.29
C ASN A 45 -9.76 4.18 -30.59
N ALA A 46 -8.73 3.64 -29.94
CA ALA A 46 -8.41 2.21 -30.06
C ALA A 46 -9.37 1.37 -29.22
N ALA A 47 -9.88 0.26 -29.77
CA ALA A 47 -10.80 -0.65 -29.07
C ALA A 47 -10.11 -1.35 -27.88
N GLU A 48 -8.83 -1.69 -28.02
CA GLU A 48 -8.03 -2.41 -27.02
C GLU A 48 -6.76 -1.64 -26.66
N ALA A 49 -6.15 -1.99 -25.53
CA ALA A 49 -4.82 -1.49 -25.17
C ALA A 49 -3.74 -2.35 -25.83
N GLU A 50 -2.60 -1.76 -26.14
CA GLU A 50 -1.46 -2.46 -26.73
C GLU A 50 -0.32 -2.57 -25.70
N CYS A 51 0.26 -3.76 -25.59
CA CYS A 51 1.44 -4.01 -24.76
C CYS A 51 2.69 -3.57 -25.51
N LEU A 52 3.41 -2.57 -24.98
CA LEU A 52 4.60 -2.00 -25.60
C LEU A 52 5.89 -2.74 -25.22
N THR A 53 5.92 -3.34 -24.03
CA THR A 53 7.04 -4.12 -23.54
C THR A 53 6.53 -5.46 -23.04
N THR A 54 7.14 -6.56 -23.47
CA THR A 54 6.93 -7.89 -22.90
C THR A 54 8.26 -8.42 -22.36
N ASN A 55 8.21 -9.29 -21.35
CA ASN A 55 9.36 -10.05 -20.83
C ASN A 55 10.44 -9.26 -20.06
N GLN A 56 10.06 -8.51 -19.02
CA GLN A 56 11.00 -7.96 -18.04
C GLN A 56 12.07 -6.99 -18.59
N GLN A 57 11.76 -6.29 -19.69
CA GLN A 57 12.67 -5.31 -20.30
C GLN A 57 12.46 -3.89 -19.77
N LEU A 58 11.50 -3.68 -18.87
CA LEU A 58 11.17 -2.35 -18.37
C LEU A 58 12.07 -1.98 -17.19
N THR A 59 12.80 -0.89 -17.33
CA THR A 59 13.58 -0.25 -16.26
C THR A 59 13.01 1.12 -15.96
N LEU A 60 13.38 1.71 -14.81
CA LEU A 60 13.03 3.11 -14.49
C LEU A 60 13.50 4.09 -15.57
N GLY A 61 14.70 3.86 -16.12
CA GLY A 61 15.25 4.68 -17.20
C GLY A 61 14.40 4.61 -18.47
N THR A 62 14.04 3.41 -18.92
CA THR A 62 13.16 3.23 -20.09
C THR A 62 11.73 3.71 -19.83
N LEU A 63 11.22 3.57 -18.59
CA LEU A 63 9.90 4.05 -18.21
C LEU A 63 9.82 5.58 -18.31
N ALA A 64 10.85 6.28 -17.86
CA ALA A 64 10.95 7.73 -17.88
C ALA A 64 11.19 8.35 -19.27
N GLN A 65 11.46 7.54 -20.31
CA GLN A 65 11.67 8.08 -21.66
C GLN A 65 10.39 8.74 -22.19
N PRO A 66 10.50 9.93 -22.81
CA PRO A 66 9.36 10.57 -23.44
C PRO A 66 8.87 9.71 -24.61
N ARG A 67 7.55 9.63 -24.76
CA ARG A 67 6.91 8.85 -25.84
C ARG A 67 6.05 9.78 -26.68
N THR A 68 6.15 9.63 -27.99
CA THR A 68 5.32 10.37 -28.93
C THR A 68 4.14 9.51 -29.32
N ASP A 69 2.94 9.92 -28.91
CA ASP A 69 1.70 9.25 -29.28
C ASP A 69 0.59 10.27 -29.51
N ARG A 70 -0.57 9.79 -29.96
CA ARG A 70 -1.72 10.68 -30.22
C ARG A 70 -2.19 11.34 -28.93
N PHE A 71 -2.64 12.59 -29.02
CA PHE A 71 -3.28 13.29 -27.91
C PHE A 71 -4.42 12.45 -27.31
N GLY A 72 -4.45 12.35 -25.98
CA GLY A 72 -5.40 11.50 -25.25
C GLY A 72 -5.00 10.03 -25.10
N SER A 73 -3.80 9.64 -25.52
CA SER A 73 -3.29 8.29 -25.23
C SER A 73 -2.89 8.17 -23.75
N ILE A 74 -3.30 7.07 -23.11
CA ILE A 74 -3.03 6.79 -21.70
C ILE A 74 -2.02 5.65 -21.61
N TYR A 75 -0.93 5.89 -20.90
CA TYR A 75 0.07 4.88 -20.59
C TYR A 75 -0.15 4.36 -19.18
N PHE A 76 -0.03 3.04 -18.99
CA PHE A 76 -0.20 2.42 -17.68
C PHE A 76 0.63 1.15 -17.58
N LEU A 77 0.96 0.76 -16.35
CA LEU A 77 1.63 -0.50 -16.05
C LEU A 77 0.59 -1.56 -15.71
N LYS A 78 0.93 -2.82 -16.01
CA LYS A 78 0.25 -3.99 -15.48
C LYS A 78 1.26 -4.86 -14.75
N PHE A 79 1.05 -5.08 -13.47
CA PHE A 79 1.94 -5.89 -12.63
C PHE A 79 1.72 -7.39 -12.82
N ALA A 80 0.46 -7.80 -12.93
CA ALA A 80 0.12 -9.20 -13.14
C ALA A 80 -0.96 -9.36 -14.23
N ASP A 81 -0.79 -10.35 -15.09
CA ASP A 81 -1.86 -10.76 -15.99
C ASP A 81 -2.81 -11.73 -15.29
N PRO A 82 -4.11 -11.69 -15.61
CA PRO A 82 -5.09 -12.62 -15.02
C PRO A 82 -4.69 -14.07 -15.28
N LEU A 83 -4.80 -14.90 -14.25
CA LEU A 83 -4.53 -16.34 -14.36
C LEU A 83 -5.59 -17.03 -15.21
N THR A 84 -5.20 -18.07 -15.93
CA THR A 84 -6.14 -19.03 -16.50
C THR A 84 -6.89 -19.77 -15.38
N ALA A 85 -8.06 -20.34 -15.70
CA ALA A 85 -8.84 -21.11 -14.72
C ALA A 85 -8.06 -22.28 -14.10
N ALA A 86 -7.17 -22.91 -14.86
CA ALA A 86 -6.34 -24.03 -14.39
C ALA A 86 -5.24 -23.55 -13.43
N GLU A 87 -4.58 -22.43 -13.74
CA GLU A 87 -3.58 -21.81 -12.86
C GLU A 87 -4.21 -21.33 -11.56
N LEU A 88 -5.38 -20.68 -11.64
CA LEU A 88 -6.12 -20.25 -10.46
C LEU A 88 -6.55 -21.43 -9.58
N ALA A 89 -7.03 -22.52 -10.18
CA ALA A 89 -7.41 -23.72 -9.43
C ALA A 89 -6.20 -24.36 -8.73
N SER A 90 -5.06 -24.41 -9.42
CA SER A 90 -3.81 -24.96 -8.88
C SER A 90 -3.28 -24.09 -7.73
N TYR A 91 -3.31 -22.76 -7.89
CA TYR A 91 -2.93 -21.82 -6.84
C TYR A 91 -3.79 -22.01 -5.59
N LYS A 92 -5.13 -22.01 -5.74
CA LYS A 92 -6.05 -22.18 -4.61
C LYS A 92 -5.87 -23.53 -3.91
N PHE A 93 -5.62 -24.60 -4.66
CA PHE A 93 -5.36 -25.92 -4.07
C PHE A 93 -4.07 -25.91 -3.24
N HIS A 94 -2.99 -25.31 -3.77
CA HIS A 94 -1.73 -25.18 -3.07
C HIS A 94 -1.86 -24.29 -1.82
N GLU A 95 -2.59 -23.19 -1.92
CA GLU A 95 -2.87 -22.29 -0.80
C GLU A 95 -3.65 -23.01 0.31
N MET A 96 -4.72 -23.74 -0.02
CA MET A 96 -5.49 -24.52 0.96
C MET A 96 -4.68 -25.64 1.60
N ALA A 97 -3.78 -26.29 0.85
CA ALA A 97 -2.92 -27.36 1.35
C ALA A 97 -1.83 -26.85 2.32
N HIS A 98 -1.39 -25.60 2.16
CA HIS A 98 -0.36 -24.96 2.97
C HIS A 98 -0.89 -23.86 3.89
N ALA A 99 -2.20 -23.71 3.99
CA ALA A 99 -2.83 -22.71 4.85
C ALA A 99 -2.46 -22.98 6.30
N ASP A 100 -1.71 -22.05 6.90
CA ASP A 100 -1.47 -22.03 8.34
C ASP A 100 -2.65 -21.33 9.02
N PRO A 101 -3.45 -22.03 9.85
CA PRO A 101 -4.55 -21.43 10.58
C PRO A 101 -4.11 -20.27 11.47
N ALA A 102 -2.84 -20.25 11.93
CA ALA A 102 -2.30 -19.18 12.77
C ALA A 102 -2.05 -17.87 12.00
N GLN A 103 -1.82 -17.97 10.67
CA GLN A 103 -1.61 -16.84 9.76
C GLN A 103 -2.86 -16.46 8.97
N THR A 104 -3.94 -17.23 9.11
CA THR A 104 -5.20 -16.94 8.42
C THR A 104 -5.93 -15.79 9.13
N PHE A 105 -6.32 -14.76 8.37
CA PHE A 105 -7.16 -13.69 8.90
C PHE A 105 -8.56 -14.22 9.19
N TYR A 106 -9.08 -13.94 10.39
CA TYR A 106 -10.46 -14.18 10.75
C TYR A 106 -11.08 -12.86 11.16
N ALA A 107 -12.03 -12.36 10.36
CA ALA A 107 -12.76 -11.14 10.70
C ALA A 107 -13.47 -11.32 12.05
N GLY A 108 -13.13 -10.47 13.03
CA GLY A 108 -13.85 -10.40 14.30
C GLY A 108 -15.33 -10.06 14.10
N ARG A 109 -16.18 -10.38 15.08
CA ARG A 109 -17.55 -9.84 15.12
C ARG A 109 -17.47 -8.33 15.37
N GLY A 110 -17.43 -7.54 14.30
CA GLY A 110 -17.22 -6.09 14.36
C GLY A 110 -18.21 -5.35 15.25
N ARG A 111 -17.78 -4.18 15.74
CA ARG A 111 -18.52 -3.26 16.63
C ARG A 111 -19.99 -3.02 16.26
N LEU A 112 -20.34 -3.07 14.98
CA LEU A 112 -21.70 -2.87 14.47
C LEU A 112 -22.70 -3.98 14.87
N ALA A 113 -22.21 -5.17 15.25
CA ALA A 113 -23.06 -6.22 15.81
C ALA A 113 -23.49 -5.96 17.27
N ARG A 114 -22.84 -4.99 17.96
CA ARG A 114 -23.13 -4.61 19.36
C ARG A 114 -24.16 -3.49 19.51
N VAL A 115 -24.64 -2.90 18.42
CA VAL A 115 -25.66 -1.83 18.45
C VAL A 115 -26.92 -2.22 17.66
N GLY A 116 -28.06 -1.60 18.00
CA GLY A 116 -29.42 -2.08 17.70
C GLY A 116 -29.80 -2.28 16.22
N TYR A 117 -30.94 -2.94 16.00
CA TYR A 117 -31.44 -3.51 14.73
C TYR A 117 -31.30 -2.69 13.43
N VAL A 118 -31.20 -1.36 13.50
CA VAL A 118 -31.03 -0.49 12.32
C VAL A 118 -29.63 -0.61 11.69
N SER A 119 -28.56 -0.79 12.48
CA SER A 119 -27.20 -1.01 11.95
C SER A 119 -27.07 -2.37 11.26
N ARG A 120 -27.80 -3.38 11.73
CA ARG A 120 -27.84 -4.72 11.12
C ARG A 120 -28.53 -4.70 9.76
N LEU A 121 -29.53 -3.84 9.59
CA LEU A 121 -30.23 -3.66 8.32
C LEU A 121 -29.36 -2.89 7.32
N ALA A 122 -28.63 -1.85 7.76
CA ALA A 122 -27.64 -1.17 6.94
C ALA A 122 -26.47 -2.09 6.54
N HIS A 123 -25.96 -2.91 7.46
CA HIS A 123 -24.93 -3.91 7.17
C HIS A 123 -25.45 -5.00 6.23
N ALA A 124 -26.68 -5.48 6.40
CA ALA A 124 -27.29 -6.43 5.48
C ALA A 124 -27.50 -5.82 4.07
N VAL A 125 -27.93 -4.55 3.99
CA VAL A 125 -28.08 -3.83 2.70
C VAL A 125 -26.71 -3.59 2.05
N PHE A 126 -25.66 -3.29 2.83
CA PHE A 126 -24.28 -3.21 2.35
C PHE A 126 -23.80 -4.59 1.84
N GLN A 127 -24.06 -5.67 2.57
CA GLN A 127 -23.72 -7.02 2.08
C GLN A 127 -24.54 -7.44 0.85
N LEU A 128 -25.79 -7.01 0.74
CA LEU A 128 -26.62 -7.20 -0.45
C LEU A 128 -26.14 -6.34 -1.63
N SER A 129 -25.57 -5.15 -1.39
CA SER A 129 -24.96 -4.33 -2.44
C SER A 129 -23.58 -4.87 -2.88
N LEU A 130 -22.90 -5.65 -2.04
CA LEU A 130 -21.72 -6.44 -2.43
C LEU A 130 -22.08 -7.58 -3.42
N LEU A 131 -23.32 -8.10 -3.38
CA LEU A 131 -23.80 -9.14 -4.32
C LEU A 131 -24.20 -8.59 -5.69
N THR A 132 -24.54 -7.30 -5.80
CA THR A 132 -24.92 -6.66 -7.08
C THR A 132 -23.73 -6.06 -7.83
N ARG A 133 -22.55 -5.99 -7.21
CA ARG A 133 -21.31 -5.56 -7.88
C ARG A 133 -20.70 -6.74 -8.64
N GLY A 134 -20.42 -6.52 -9.93
CA GLY A 134 -19.77 -7.50 -10.79
C GLY A 134 -18.57 -8.18 -10.11
N ARG A 135 -18.38 -9.46 -10.41
CA ARG A 135 -17.20 -10.22 -9.99
C ARG A 135 -15.96 -9.48 -10.50
N VAL A 136 -15.25 -8.79 -9.61
CA VAL A 136 -13.81 -8.60 -9.82
C VAL A 136 -13.25 -10.00 -9.60
N PRO A 137 -12.68 -10.63 -10.62
CA PRO A 137 -12.24 -11.99 -10.47
C PRO A 137 -11.06 -11.97 -9.48
N GLY A 138 -11.09 -12.83 -8.47
CA GLY A 138 -9.95 -13.03 -7.56
C GLY A 138 -8.73 -13.66 -8.26
N ASP A 139 -8.71 -13.64 -9.60
CA ASP A 139 -7.58 -14.04 -10.43
C ASP A 139 -6.46 -12.99 -10.36
N ALA A 140 -6.77 -11.70 -10.29
CA ALA A 140 -5.79 -10.61 -10.26
C ALA A 140 -5.00 -10.60 -8.94
N ALA A 141 -5.69 -10.73 -7.79
CA ALA A 141 -5.02 -10.80 -6.49
C ALA A 141 -4.15 -12.05 -6.37
N ALA A 142 -4.63 -13.21 -6.84
CA ALA A 142 -3.84 -14.44 -6.88
C ALA A 142 -2.64 -14.32 -7.81
N ALA A 143 -2.81 -13.75 -9.01
CA ALA A 143 -1.72 -13.50 -9.96
C ALA A 143 -0.66 -12.59 -9.33
N ALA A 144 -1.09 -11.48 -8.72
CA ALA A 144 -0.20 -10.53 -8.06
C ALA A 144 0.55 -11.18 -6.88
N SER A 145 -0.13 -12.02 -6.08
CA SER A 145 0.51 -12.75 -4.99
C SER A 145 1.59 -13.72 -5.49
N ILE A 146 1.32 -14.47 -6.57
CA ILE A 146 2.32 -15.35 -7.20
C ILE A 146 3.53 -14.54 -7.67
N VAL A 147 3.31 -13.43 -8.38
CA VAL A 147 4.40 -12.58 -8.87
C VAL A 147 5.20 -12.00 -7.70
N PHE A 148 4.53 -11.45 -6.68
CA PHE A 148 5.17 -10.87 -5.50
C PHE A 148 6.00 -11.90 -4.73
N LYS A 149 5.43 -13.09 -4.45
CA LYS A 149 6.16 -14.20 -3.81
C LYS A 149 7.36 -14.64 -4.65
N SER A 150 7.26 -14.63 -5.99
CA SER A 150 8.40 -14.95 -6.86
C SER A 150 9.52 -13.91 -6.78
N ILE A 151 9.20 -12.63 -6.60
CA ILE A 151 10.20 -11.56 -6.39
C ILE A 151 10.90 -11.76 -5.05
N GLN A 152 10.14 -11.96 -3.97
CA GLN A 152 10.70 -12.18 -2.63
C GLN A 152 11.51 -13.47 -2.54
N ALA A 153 11.12 -14.53 -3.26
CA ALA A 153 11.87 -15.78 -3.29
C ALA A 153 13.26 -15.64 -3.98
N ARG A 154 13.43 -14.67 -4.88
CA ARG A 154 14.75 -14.38 -5.49
C ARG A 154 15.66 -13.67 -4.49
N GLN A 155 15.12 -12.67 -3.81
CA GLN A 155 15.81 -11.93 -2.76
C GLN A 155 14.77 -11.26 -1.87
N GLU A 156 14.63 -11.75 -0.64
CA GLU A 156 13.70 -11.17 0.34
C GLU A 156 14.21 -9.78 0.75
N GLU A 157 13.41 -8.77 0.43
CA GLU A 157 13.71 -7.38 0.75
C GLU A 157 12.40 -6.60 0.87
N TYR A 158 12.38 -5.64 1.78
CA TYR A 158 11.27 -4.70 1.96
C TYR A 158 11.84 -3.29 1.88
N ARG A 159 11.35 -2.49 0.93
CA ARG A 159 11.96 -1.19 0.60
C ARG A 159 10.93 -0.09 0.62
N TYR A 160 11.30 1.03 1.25
CA TYR A 160 10.57 2.29 1.22
C TYR A 160 11.47 3.40 0.66
N CYS A 161 10.88 4.54 0.33
CA CYS A 161 11.62 5.74 -0.07
C CYS A 161 11.50 6.82 1.00
N GLY A 162 12.64 7.37 1.43
CA GLY A 162 12.71 8.50 2.33
C GLY A 162 13.05 9.80 1.59
N ARG A 163 12.41 10.90 1.98
CA ARG A 163 12.73 12.24 1.47
C ARG A 163 12.70 13.26 2.60
N VAL A 164 13.74 14.08 2.69
CA VAL A 164 13.77 15.24 3.60
C VAL A 164 13.45 16.51 2.83
N VAL A 165 12.47 17.27 3.30
CA VAL A 165 12.09 18.59 2.76
C VAL A 165 12.32 19.63 3.85
N ARG A 166 12.94 20.76 3.52
CA ARG A 166 13.09 21.89 4.45
C ARG A 166 12.35 23.09 3.89
N GLU A 167 11.29 23.52 4.56
CA GLU A 167 10.39 24.56 4.05
C GLU A 167 9.73 25.33 5.20
N ASN A 168 9.68 26.65 5.09
CA ASN A 168 9.02 27.53 6.07
C ASN A 168 9.45 27.31 7.54
N GLY A 169 10.72 26.99 7.77
CA GLY A 169 11.27 26.73 9.11
C GLY A 169 11.01 25.32 9.65
N TRP A 170 10.43 24.43 8.83
CA TRP A 170 10.20 23.02 9.18
C TRP A 170 11.18 22.11 8.45
N ILE A 171 11.53 21.00 9.10
CA ILE A 171 12.15 19.84 8.47
C ILE A 171 11.07 18.74 8.40
N ILE A 172 10.72 18.31 7.20
CA ILE A 172 9.67 17.33 6.94
C ILE A 172 10.32 16.06 6.44
N LEU A 173 10.18 14.98 7.21
CA LEU A 173 10.58 13.64 6.84
C LEU A 173 9.40 12.95 6.18
N GLN A 174 9.52 12.60 4.90
CA GLN A 174 8.50 11.86 4.16
C GLN A 174 8.97 10.41 3.96
N TYR A 175 8.11 9.46 4.30
CA TYR A 175 8.32 8.04 4.00
C TYR A 175 7.22 7.57 3.06
N TRP A 176 7.63 6.94 1.98
CA TRP A 176 6.75 6.47 0.91
C TRP A 176 6.87 4.96 0.76
N PHE A 177 5.73 4.29 0.74
CA PHE A 177 5.64 2.84 0.63
C PHE A 177 4.87 2.49 -0.63
N LEU A 178 5.49 1.70 -1.51
CA LEU A 178 4.83 1.10 -2.65
C LEU A 178 4.47 -0.33 -2.28
N TYR A 179 3.21 -0.70 -2.38
CA TYR A 179 2.76 -2.09 -2.33
C TYR A 179 2.39 -2.55 -3.73
N ALA A 180 2.79 -3.77 -4.08
CA ALA A 180 2.54 -4.29 -5.42
C ALA A 180 1.04 -4.41 -5.74
N PHE A 181 0.23 -4.70 -4.72
CA PHE A 181 -1.20 -4.90 -4.86
C PHE A 181 -1.92 -4.60 -3.55
N ASN A 182 -3.07 -3.95 -3.64
CA ASN A 182 -4.07 -3.79 -2.59
C ASN A 182 -5.12 -4.89 -2.78
N ASN A 183 -5.19 -5.85 -1.86
CA ASN A 183 -6.12 -6.98 -1.90
C ASN A 183 -7.23 -6.83 -0.86
N TRP A 184 -7.61 -5.59 -0.47
CA TRP A 184 -8.56 -5.36 0.61
C TRP A 184 -9.86 -6.15 0.43
N ARG A 185 -10.40 -6.24 -0.79
CA ARG A 185 -11.60 -7.03 -1.10
C ARG A 185 -11.31 -8.52 -1.14
N SER A 186 -10.30 -8.96 -1.87
CA SER A 186 -10.03 -10.38 -2.10
C SER A 186 -9.45 -11.11 -0.87
N GLY A 187 -8.61 -10.44 -0.08
CA GLY A 187 -7.95 -10.99 1.11
C GLY A 187 -8.69 -10.71 2.43
N PHE A 188 -9.36 -9.55 2.53
CA PHE A 188 -9.88 -9.05 3.82
C PHE A 188 -11.36 -8.61 3.79
N TYR A 189 -12.12 -9.01 2.76
CA TYR A 189 -13.57 -8.76 2.62
C TYR A 189 -13.97 -7.28 2.54
N GLY A 190 -13.02 -6.41 2.17
CA GLY A 190 -13.21 -5.00 1.91
C GLY A 190 -13.90 -4.68 0.59
N MET A 191 -13.76 -3.43 0.15
CA MET A 191 -14.50 -2.92 -1.02
C MET A 191 -13.71 -2.87 -2.32
N ASN A 192 -12.37 -2.89 -2.25
CA ASN A 192 -11.52 -2.61 -3.40
C ASN A 192 -10.36 -3.60 -3.53
N ASP A 193 -9.94 -3.84 -4.77
CA ASP A 193 -8.66 -4.46 -5.10
C ASP A 193 -8.03 -3.61 -6.22
N HIS A 194 -6.72 -3.35 -6.16
CA HIS A 194 -6.00 -2.69 -7.26
C HIS A 194 -4.49 -2.94 -7.22
N GLU A 195 -3.87 -2.85 -8.40
CA GLU A 195 -2.40 -2.83 -8.51
C GLU A 195 -1.83 -1.49 -8.05
N ALA A 196 -0.57 -1.49 -7.61
CA ALA A 196 0.19 -0.32 -7.15
C ALA A 196 -0.55 0.51 -6.10
N ASP A 197 -0.23 0.29 -4.84
CA ASP A 197 -0.72 1.11 -3.74
C ASP A 197 0.40 1.98 -3.19
N TRP A 198 0.18 3.29 -3.09
CA TRP A 198 1.16 4.23 -2.57
C TRP A 198 0.64 4.83 -1.27
N GLU A 199 1.33 4.51 -0.18
CA GLU A 199 1.09 5.08 1.13
C GLU A 199 2.20 6.06 1.50
N MET A 200 1.86 7.07 2.30
CA MET A 200 2.81 8.09 2.73
C MET A 200 2.57 8.49 4.18
N ILE A 201 3.66 8.66 4.93
CA ILE A 201 3.64 9.35 6.22
C ILE A 201 4.64 10.51 6.24
N CYS A 202 4.31 11.55 7.01
CA CYS A 202 5.13 12.74 7.19
C CYS A 202 5.40 12.98 8.68
N ILE A 203 6.65 13.23 9.04
CA ILE A 203 7.04 13.72 10.37
C ILE A 203 7.55 15.15 10.21
N TYR A 204 7.00 16.07 11.00
CA TYR A 204 7.35 17.48 10.99
C TYR A 204 8.22 17.77 12.21
N LEU A 205 9.43 18.24 11.95
CA LEU A 205 10.41 18.61 12.97
C LEU A 205 10.63 20.12 12.96
N SER A 206 10.81 20.69 14.15
CA SER A 206 11.30 22.04 14.37
C SER A 206 12.80 21.99 14.69
N ASP A 207 13.52 23.06 14.38
CA ASP A 207 14.87 23.27 14.91
C ASP A 207 14.74 23.76 16.37
N SER A 208 15.45 23.09 17.28
CA SER A 208 15.61 23.54 18.66
C SER A 208 16.43 24.84 18.67
N PRO A 209 15.89 25.93 19.24
CA PRO A 209 16.58 27.22 19.26
C PRO A 209 17.87 27.21 20.11
N ASP A 210 17.99 26.27 21.05
CA ASP A 210 19.00 26.32 22.11
C ASP A 210 20.29 25.54 21.78
N ASP A 211 20.17 24.45 21.02
CA ASP A 211 21.28 23.51 20.76
C ASP A 211 21.38 23.04 19.30
N GLY A 212 20.47 23.49 18.42
CA GLY A 212 20.41 23.04 17.03
C GLY A 212 19.98 21.58 16.88
N ALA A 213 19.49 20.94 17.94
CA ALA A 213 18.85 19.63 17.85
C ALA A 213 17.52 19.74 17.10
N VAL A 214 17.09 18.65 16.45
CA VAL A 214 15.76 18.61 15.84
C VAL A 214 14.75 18.01 16.83
N THR A 215 13.58 18.64 16.93
CA THR A 215 12.49 18.17 17.79
C THR A 215 11.30 17.76 16.91
N PRO A 216 10.80 16.52 17.01
CA PRO A 216 9.58 16.13 16.33
C PRO A 216 8.36 16.76 16.99
N GLU A 217 7.53 17.43 16.19
CA GLU A 217 6.36 18.18 16.67
C GLU A 217 5.05 17.50 16.25
N TRP A 218 4.97 17.06 15.00
CA TRP A 218 3.76 16.47 14.43
C TRP A 218 4.08 15.28 13.55
N ILE A 219 3.12 14.37 13.46
CA ILE A 219 3.12 13.30 12.47
C ILE A 219 1.78 13.32 11.74
N ALA A 220 1.81 13.03 10.44
CA ALA A 220 0.61 12.92 9.62
C ALA A 220 0.66 11.68 8.74
N TYR A 221 -0.47 10.97 8.67
CA TYR A 221 -0.65 9.77 7.86
C TYR A 221 -1.56 10.07 6.68
N ALA A 222 -1.16 9.70 5.46
CA ALA A 222 -2.11 9.63 4.36
C ALA A 222 -3.07 8.46 4.65
N SER A 223 -4.37 8.75 4.70
CA SER A 223 -5.40 7.73 4.91
C SER A 223 -6.67 8.13 4.18
N HIS A 224 -7.01 7.38 3.12
CA HIS A 224 -8.06 7.63 2.13
C HIS A 224 -9.19 8.59 2.57
N ASP A 225 -10.02 8.15 3.52
CA ASP A 225 -11.28 8.81 3.87
C ASP A 225 -11.16 9.77 5.07
N LEU A 226 -9.96 9.88 5.67
CA LEU A 226 -9.73 10.80 6.78
C LEU A 226 -9.36 12.18 6.24
N SER A 227 -9.71 13.23 6.99
CA SER A 227 -9.42 14.60 6.58
C SER A 227 -9.16 15.51 7.77
N GLY A 228 -8.47 16.62 7.52
CA GLY A 228 -8.20 17.63 8.54
C GLY A 228 -7.40 17.08 9.71
N ASP A 229 -7.86 17.35 10.93
CA ASP A 229 -7.14 17.03 12.16
C ASP A 229 -7.03 15.51 12.42
N ASP A 230 -7.90 14.69 11.83
CA ASP A 230 -7.85 13.23 12.00
C ASP A 230 -6.58 12.61 11.40
N LEU A 231 -5.98 13.27 10.40
CA LEU A 231 -4.79 12.81 9.70
C LEU A 231 -3.51 13.00 10.51
N ARG A 232 -3.53 13.78 11.60
CA ARG A 232 -2.33 14.15 12.34
C ARG A 232 -2.45 13.94 13.83
N ARG A 233 -1.31 13.75 14.47
CA ARG A 233 -1.15 13.75 15.93
C ARG A 233 0.06 14.59 16.31
N HIS A 234 -0.02 15.24 17.46
CA HIS A 234 1.16 15.85 18.06
C HIS A 234 2.13 14.74 18.45
N TRP A 235 3.43 14.99 18.43
CA TRP A 235 4.43 13.94 18.71
C TRP A 235 4.27 13.31 20.10
N THR A 236 3.80 14.11 21.07
CA THR A 236 3.53 13.68 22.45
C THR A 236 2.10 13.20 22.68
N ASP A 237 1.29 13.05 21.63
CA ASP A 237 -0.07 12.55 21.76
C ASP A 237 -0.05 11.10 22.30
N PRO A 238 -0.84 10.76 23.33
CA PRO A 238 -0.89 9.40 23.87
C PRO A 238 -1.43 8.36 22.88
N GLU A 239 -2.17 8.75 21.84
CA GLU A 239 -2.61 7.84 20.77
C GLU A 239 -1.48 7.52 19.78
N LEU A 240 -0.40 8.32 19.75
CA LEU A 240 0.76 8.05 18.91
C LEU A 240 1.70 7.07 19.62
N GLU A 241 1.50 5.78 19.36
CA GLU A 241 2.42 4.74 19.81
C GLU A 241 3.79 4.88 19.13
N LYS A 242 4.86 4.65 19.90
CA LYS A 242 6.24 4.73 19.46
C LYS A 242 7.07 3.61 20.10
N ILE A 243 8.00 3.04 19.35
CA ILE A 243 9.07 2.17 19.86
C ILE A 243 10.34 2.99 19.88
N GLY A 244 10.73 3.53 21.04
CA GLY A 244 11.77 4.56 21.09
C GLY A 244 11.30 5.83 20.37
N GLU A 245 12.04 6.26 19.34
CA GLU A 245 11.67 7.41 18.49
C GLU A 245 10.96 6.99 17.19
N HIS A 246 10.72 5.69 17.01
CA HIS A 246 10.09 5.12 15.81
C HIS A 246 8.56 5.13 15.97
N PRO A 247 7.80 5.93 15.18
CA PRO A 247 6.34 5.89 15.25
C PRO A 247 5.80 4.56 14.76
N VAL A 248 4.78 4.04 15.45
CA VAL A 248 4.09 2.82 15.04
C VAL A 248 2.94 3.19 14.10
N ILE A 249 2.89 2.50 12.97
CA ILE A 249 1.82 2.58 11.97
C ILE A 249 1.06 1.27 11.99
N TYR A 250 -0.26 1.33 12.10
CA TYR A 250 -1.13 0.17 11.90
C TYR A 250 -1.65 0.19 10.46
N ALA A 251 -1.17 -0.73 9.63
CA ALA A 251 -1.59 -0.83 8.24
C ALA A 251 -2.98 -1.47 8.15
N GLY A 252 -3.87 -0.82 7.39
CA GLY A 252 -5.19 -1.34 7.05
C GLY A 252 -5.06 -2.68 6.32
N ALA A 253 -5.84 -3.67 6.73
CA ALA A 253 -5.73 -5.04 6.25
C ALA A 253 -5.97 -5.12 4.73
N GLY A 254 -4.93 -5.45 3.96
CA GLY A 254 -4.92 -5.46 2.49
C GLY A 254 -5.09 -4.10 1.81
N SER A 255 -5.51 -3.06 2.56
CA SER A 255 -5.68 -1.70 2.03
C SER A 255 -4.46 -0.81 2.25
N HIS A 256 -3.55 -1.21 3.13
CA HIS A 256 -2.31 -0.53 3.53
C HIS A 256 -2.43 0.86 4.16
N ALA A 257 -3.60 1.50 4.07
CA ALA A 257 -3.93 2.75 4.73
C ALA A 257 -3.34 2.86 6.14
N SER A 258 -2.74 4.00 6.45
CA SER A 258 -1.97 4.18 7.69
C SER A 258 -2.84 4.71 8.84
N TYR A 259 -2.87 3.98 9.97
CA TYR A 259 -3.64 4.36 11.16
C TYR A 259 -2.78 4.47 12.44
N PHE A 260 -3.23 5.30 13.39
CA PHE A 260 -2.59 5.48 14.70
C PHE A 260 -2.91 4.37 15.71
N SER A 261 -3.93 3.56 15.46
CA SER A 261 -4.36 2.51 16.39
C SER A 261 -4.71 1.22 15.66
N ALA A 262 -4.56 0.09 16.36
CA ALA A 262 -4.93 -1.21 15.85
C ALA A 262 -6.44 -1.30 15.52
N GLY A 263 -6.75 -2.03 14.46
CA GLY A 263 -8.12 -2.45 14.13
C GLY A 263 -8.67 -3.49 15.11
N GLU A 264 -9.94 -3.88 14.92
CA GLU A 264 -10.63 -4.91 15.72
C GLU A 264 -10.28 -6.34 15.32
#